data_AF-A0A9C9BZX3-F1
#
_entry.id   AF-A0A9C9BZX3-F1
#
_cell.length_a   1.000
_cell.length_b   1.000
_cell.length_c   1.000
_cell.angle_alpha   90.00
_cell.angle_beta   90.00
_cell.angle_gamma   90.00
#
_symmetry.space_group_name_H-M   'P 1'
#
loop_
_entity.id
_entity.type
_entity.pdbx_description
1 polymer ?
#
loop_
_entity_poly.entity_id
_entity_poly.type
_entity_poly.pdbx_seq_one_letter_code
_entity_poly.pdbx_strand_id
1 'polypeptide(L)'
;MKKIILACLIVLMSSSFALADWVDVFKTNYQERGIDQAVVDAMKVGATPALILNEGLRLEGLNPIKLVQALYCAGAKGPEVEKASRAAGLSELAISTGYEKSVAECGAAVADTQAYTPVVTTPSFASQDSGGVVFSPASF
;
A
#
# COMPACT_ATOMS: atom_id res chain seq x y z
N MET A 1 18.78 36.24 35.36
CA MET A 1 19.04 35.22 34.30
C MET A 1 18.35 33.86 34.51
N LYS A 2 17.59 33.60 35.59
CA LYS A 2 16.85 32.33 35.77
C LYS A 2 15.43 32.32 35.16
N LYS A 3 14.83 33.49 34.92
CA LYS A 3 13.43 33.62 34.47
C LYS A 3 13.24 33.47 32.95
N ILE A 4 14.32 33.59 32.17
CA ILE A 4 14.28 33.48 30.70
C ILE A 4 14.37 31.99 30.27
N ILE A 5 15.04 31.15 31.07
CA ILE A 5 15.17 29.71 30.80
C ILE A 5 13.83 28.98 30.98
N LEU A 6 12.94 29.49 31.85
CA LEU A 6 11.63 28.88 32.09
C LEU A 6 10.64 29.11 30.94
N ALA A 7 10.81 30.18 30.16
CA ALA A 7 9.90 30.54 29.07
C ALA A 7 10.12 29.69 27.80
N CYS A 8 11.37 29.29 27.52
CA CYS A 8 11.68 28.44 26.35
C CYS A 8 11.16 26.99 26.50
N LEU A 9 10.94 26.52 27.73
CA LEU A 9 10.52 25.14 28.00
C LEU A 9 9.00 24.93 27.79
N ILE A 10 8.21 26.00 27.83
CA ILE A 10 6.75 25.95 27.65
C ILE A 10 6.37 25.95 26.15
N VAL A 11 7.21 26.51 25.27
CA VAL A 11 6.94 26.57 23.81
C VAL A 11 7.21 25.22 23.12
N LEU A 12 8.00 24.33 23.73
CA LEU A 12 8.36 23.03 23.15
C LEU A 12 7.31 21.92 23.35
N MET A 13 6.23 22.17 24.11
CA MET A 13 5.23 21.14 24.43
C MET A 13 3.93 21.21 23.61
N SER A 14 3.80 22.14 22.66
CA SER A 14 2.49 22.46 22.06
C SER A 14 2.15 21.74 20.75
N SER A 15 2.95 20.80 20.23
CA SER A 15 2.71 20.21 18.89
C SER A 15 2.19 18.77 18.90
N SER A 16 1.85 18.19 20.05
CA SER A 16 1.55 16.75 20.15
C SER A 16 0.06 16.39 20.15
N PHE A 17 -0.82 16.96 19.32
CA PHE A 17 -2.20 16.45 19.18
C PHE A 17 -2.80 16.67 17.80
N ALA A 18 -2.48 15.79 16.84
CA ALA A 18 -3.29 15.60 15.62
C ALA A 18 -3.28 14.14 15.10
N LEU A 19 -2.80 13.17 15.90
CA LEU A 19 -2.68 11.78 15.44
C LEU A 19 -3.96 10.95 15.58
N ALA A 20 -4.96 11.40 16.34
CA ALA A 20 -6.21 10.65 16.55
C ALA A 20 -7.35 11.05 15.61
N ASP A 21 -7.40 12.34 15.23
CA ASP A 21 -8.55 12.91 14.48
C ASP A 21 -8.70 12.32 13.07
N TRP A 22 -7.57 12.01 12.41
CA TRP A 22 -7.62 11.50 11.05
C TRP A 22 -8.24 10.09 10.95
N VAL A 23 -8.19 9.28 12.00
CA VAL A 23 -8.71 7.90 11.97
C VAL A 23 -10.24 7.88 11.94
N ASP A 24 -10.88 8.75 12.72
CA ASP A 24 -12.34 8.87 12.72
C ASP A 24 -12.85 9.51 11.44
N VAL A 25 -12.12 10.50 10.92
CA VAL A 25 -12.38 11.08 9.58
C VAL A 25 -12.18 10.04 8.48
N PHE A 26 -11.15 9.19 8.58
CA PHE A 26 -10.90 8.11 7.62
C PHE A 26 -12.05 7.09 7.60
N LYS A 27 -12.53 6.67 8.77
CA LYS A 27 -13.69 5.77 8.89
C LYS A 27 -14.95 6.39 8.30
N THR A 28 -15.21 7.65 8.62
CA THR A 28 -16.37 8.39 8.13
C THR A 28 -16.31 8.52 6.61
N ASN A 29 -15.18 8.96 6.06
CA ASN A 29 -14.97 9.07 4.63
C ASN A 29 -15.07 7.72 3.92
N TYR A 30 -14.60 6.64 4.53
CA TYR A 30 -14.75 5.30 3.97
C TYR A 30 -16.23 4.91 3.82
N GLN A 31 -17.05 5.18 4.84
CA GLN A 31 -18.48 4.86 4.80
C GLN A 31 -19.26 5.76 3.83
N GLU A 32 -18.90 7.04 3.72
CA GLU A 32 -19.65 8.01 2.90
C GLU A 32 -19.18 8.04 1.43
N ARG A 33 -17.88 7.89 1.19
CA ARG A 33 -17.23 8.19 -0.10
C ARG A 33 -16.41 7.04 -0.65
N GLY A 34 -16.25 5.96 0.11
CA GLY A 34 -15.44 4.81 -0.27
C GLY A 34 -13.95 4.97 0.05
N ILE A 35 -13.20 3.90 -0.20
CA ILE A 35 -11.82 3.79 0.28
C ILE A 35 -10.82 4.69 -0.44
N ASP A 36 -11.02 4.93 -1.74
CA ASP A 36 -10.08 5.71 -2.54
C ASP A 36 -9.98 7.15 -2.01
N GLN A 37 -11.13 7.78 -1.77
CA GLN A 37 -11.19 9.14 -1.23
C GLN A 37 -10.70 9.20 0.22
N ALA A 38 -11.04 8.19 1.04
CA ALA A 38 -10.59 8.11 2.43
C ALA A 38 -9.06 8.04 2.53
N VAL A 39 -8.42 7.23 1.68
CA VAL A 39 -6.96 7.10 1.63
C VAL A 39 -6.30 8.40 1.15
N VAL A 40 -6.82 9.03 0.11
CA VAL A 40 -6.31 10.33 -0.37
C VAL A 40 -6.36 11.39 0.73
N ASP A 41 -7.47 11.48 1.46
CA ASP A 41 -7.63 12.49 2.52
C ASP A 41 -6.76 12.16 3.74
N ALA A 42 -6.59 10.88 4.10
CA ALA A 42 -5.64 10.45 5.13
C ALA A 42 -4.19 10.81 4.76
N MET A 43 -3.79 10.61 3.51
CA MET A 43 -2.44 10.97 3.05
C MET A 43 -2.22 12.49 3.04
N LYS A 44 -3.25 13.30 2.73
CA LYS A 44 -3.15 14.78 2.79
C LYS A 44 -2.88 15.32 4.19
N VAL A 45 -3.41 14.65 5.22
CA VAL A 45 -3.15 15.01 6.63
C VAL A 45 -1.85 14.40 7.18
N GLY A 46 -1.08 13.71 6.33
CA GLY A 46 0.23 13.17 6.66
C GLY A 46 0.22 11.75 7.22
N ALA A 47 -0.90 11.02 7.13
CA ALA A 47 -0.93 9.61 7.53
C ALA A 47 -0.07 8.78 6.57
N THR A 48 0.78 7.93 7.14
CA THR A 48 1.69 7.07 6.36
C THR A 48 0.94 5.86 5.81
N PRO A 49 1.40 5.25 4.70
CA PRO A 49 0.80 4.03 4.17
C PRO A 49 0.66 2.91 5.21
N ALA A 50 1.65 2.78 6.11
CA ALA A 50 1.61 1.79 7.19
C ALA A 50 0.48 2.04 8.21
N LEU A 51 0.26 3.29 8.59
CA LEU A 51 -0.83 3.64 9.51
C LEU A 51 -2.19 3.43 8.84
N ILE A 52 -2.33 3.85 7.58
CA ILE A 52 -3.56 3.68 6.80
C ILE A 52 -3.89 2.19 6.62
N LEU A 53 -2.89 1.35 6.32
CA LEU A 53 -3.07 -0.10 6.23
C LEU A 53 -3.51 -0.71 7.56
N ASN A 54 -2.83 -0.36 8.66
CA ASN A 54 -3.15 -0.92 9.97
C ASN A 54 -4.56 -0.54 10.43
N GLU A 55 -4.96 0.72 10.26
CA GLU A 55 -6.32 1.17 10.62
C GLU A 55 -7.38 0.64 9.64
N GLY A 56 -7.08 0.62 8.34
CA GLY A 56 -7.99 0.10 7.32
C GLY A 56 -8.32 -1.38 7.51
N LEU A 57 -7.32 -2.22 7.79
CA LEU A 57 -7.54 -3.66 7.99
C LEU A 57 -8.36 -3.99 9.25
N ARG A 58 -8.52 -3.03 10.16
CA ARG A 58 -9.40 -3.15 11.33
C ARG A 58 -10.86 -2.82 11.02
N LEU A 59 -11.15 -2.31 9.82
CA LEU A 59 -12.51 -2.00 9.39
C LEU A 59 -13.20 -3.25 8.87
N GLU A 60 -14.37 -3.55 9.45
CA GLU A 60 -15.17 -4.69 9.01
C GLU A 60 -15.62 -4.50 7.55
N GLY A 61 -15.46 -5.57 6.75
CA GLY A 61 -15.86 -5.59 5.35
C GLY A 61 -14.93 -4.86 4.38
N LEU A 62 -13.84 -4.21 4.85
CA LEU A 62 -12.88 -3.61 3.94
C LEU A 62 -12.09 -4.69 3.21
N ASN A 63 -12.11 -4.63 1.87
CA ASN A 63 -11.30 -5.52 1.06
C ASN A 63 -9.82 -5.07 1.08
N PRO A 64 -8.88 -5.90 1.58
CA PRO A 64 -7.48 -5.53 1.68
C PRO A 64 -6.82 -5.21 0.33
N ILE A 65 -7.27 -5.85 -0.76
CA ILE A 65 -6.77 -5.59 -2.12
C ILE A 65 -7.21 -4.20 -2.59
N LYS A 66 -8.44 -3.79 -2.27
CA LYS A 66 -8.93 -2.43 -2.59
C LYS A 66 -8.21 -1.36 -1.78
N LEU A 67 -7.82 -1.65 -0.54
CA LEU A 67 -7.00 -0.74 0.27
C LEU A 67 -5.60 -0.54 -0.32
N VAL A 68 -4.93 -1.63 -0.74
CA VAL A 68 -3.62 -1.56 -1.41
C VAL A 68 -3.74 -0.80 -2.72
N GLN A 69 -4.77 -1.09 -3.52
CA GLN A 69 -5.05 -0.36 -4.75
C GLN A 69 -5.18 1.15 -4.50
N ALA A 70 -6.01 1.56 -3.53
CA ALA A 70 -6.25 2.95 -3.17
C ALA A 70 -4.95 3.68 -2.77
N LEU A 71 -4.06 3.01 -2.03
CA LEU A 71 -2.75 3.58 -1.64
C LEU A 71 -1.87 3.89 -2.86
N TYR A 72 -1.78 2.96 -3.81
CA TYR A 72 -1.04 3.21 -5.05
C TYR A 72 -1.70 4.32 -5.89
N CYS A 73 -3.03 4.34 -5.98
CA CYS A 73 -3.77 5.39 -6.68
C CYS A 73 -3.59 6.77 -6.05
N ALA A 74 -3.42 6.84 -4.73
CA ALA A 74 -3.13 8.07 -3.99
C ALA A 74 -1.67 8.53 -4.14
N GLY A 75 -0.84 7.81 -4.91
CA GLY A 75 0.54 8.17 -5.18
C GLY A 75 1.53 7.76 -4.08
N ALA A 76 1.14 6.82 -3.21
CA ALA A 76 2.08 6.27 -2.24
C ALA A 76 3.23 5.54 -2.96
N LYS A 77 4.44 5.67 -2.43
CA LYS A 77 5.65 5.06 -3.04
C LYS A 77 5.56 3.55 -2.96
N GLY A 78 5.86 2.87 -4.07
CA GLY A 78 5.73 1.41 -4.15
C GLY A 78 6.45 0.63 -3.05
N PRO A 79 7.74 0.89 -2.77
CA PRO A 79 8.45 0.21 -1.70
C PRO A 79 7.85 0.43 -0.30
N GLU A 80 7.24 1.58 -0.04
CA GLU A 80 6.61 1.88 1.24
C GLU A 80 5.29 1.12 1.41
N VAL A 81 4.45 1.08 0.35
CA VAL A 81 3.21 0.30 0.34
C VAL A 81 3.50 -1.18 0.46
N GLU A 82 4.51 -1.68 -0.24
CA GLU A 82 4.92 -3.07 -0.24
C GLU A 82 5.41 -3.50 1.15
N LYS A 83 6.31 -2.71 1.76
CA LYS A 83 6.81 -2.95 3.12
C LYS A 83 5.68 -2.90 4.15
N ALA A 84 4.80 -1.90 4.05
CA ALA A 84 3.65 -1.75 4.95
C ALA A 84 2.68 -2.93 4.83
N SER A 85 2.39 -3.37 3.60
CA SER A 85 1.45 -4.45 3.34
C SER A 85 1.96 -5.78 3.89
N ARG A 86 3.24 -6.09 3.67
CA ARG A 86 3.86 -7.29 4.25
C ARG A 86 3.91 -7.24 5.78
N ALA A 87 4.23 -6.09 6.36
CA ALA A 87 4.20 -5.92 7.82
C ALA A 87 2.80 -6.11 8.41
N ALA A 88 1.76 -5.82 7.63
CA ALA A 88 0.36 -6.05 7.99
C ALA A 88 -0.13 -7.49 7.70
N GLY A 89 0.73 -8.39 7.21
CA GLY A 89 0.40 -9.79 6.96
C GLY A 89 -0.32 -10.07 5.64
N LEU A 90 -0.32 -9.14 4.70
CA LEU A 90 -0.85 -9.38 3.35
C LEU A 90 0.04 -10.35 2.57
N SER A 91 -0.60 -11.23 1.81
CA SER A 91 0.12 -12.12 0.90
C SER A 91 0.67 -11.35 -0.30
N GLU A 92 1.77 -11.84 -0.87
CA GLU A 92 2.38 -11.24 -2.07
C GLU A 92 1.37 -11.16 -3.23
N LEU A 93 0.49 -12.15 -3.36
CA LEU A 93 -0.59 -12.17 -4.34
C LEU A 93 -1.60 -11.03 -4.13
N ALA A 94 -1.95 -10.71 -2.88
CA ALA A 94 -2.86 -9.60 -2.59
C ALA A 94 -2.21 -8.24 -2.92
N ILE A 95 -0.91 -8.12 -2.66
CA ILE A 95 -0.12 -6.92 -2.96
C ILE A 95 -0.01 -6.73 -4.47
N SER A 96 0.40 -7.77 -5.21
CA SER A 96 0.54 -7.72 -6.67
C SER A 96 -0.79 -7.45 -7.36
N THR A 97 -1.87 -8.10 -6.92
CA THR A 97 -3.22 -7.87 -7.46
C THR A 97 -3.69 -6.44 -7.19
N GLY A 98 -3.41 -5.89 -6.01
CA GLY A 98 -3.76 -4.51 -5.67
C GLY A 98 -3.00 -3.50 -6.54
N TYR A 99 -1.72 -3.78 -6.80
CA TYR A 99 -0.88 -2.99 -7.71
C TYR A 99 -1.34 -3.08 -9.17
N GLU A 100 -1.60 -4.27 -9.70
CA GLU A 100 -2.11 -4.43 -11.08
C GLU A 100 -3.42 -3.67 -11.30
N LYS A 101 -4.32 -3.73 -10.31
CA LYS A 101 -5.57 -2.96 -10.34
C LYS A 101 -5.35 -1.46 -10.29
N SER A 102 -4.37 -0.97 -9.52
CA SER A 102 -4.09 0.47 -9.46
C SER A 102 -3.51 0.97 -10.79
N VAL A 103 -2.65 0.19 -11.42
CA VAL A 103 -2.13 0.51 -12.77
C VAL A 103 -3.27 0.55 -13.79
N ALA A 104 -4.20 -0.41 -13.74
CA ALA A 104 -5.32 -0.49 -14.67
C ALA A 104 -6.37 0.62 -14.46
N GLU A 105 -6.71 0.96 -13.22
CA GLU A 105 -7.79 1.91 -12.90
C GLU A 105 -7.31 3.36 -12.73
N CYS A 106 -6.07 3.58 -12.28
CA CYS A 106 -5.55 4.91 -11.92
C CYS A 106 -4.43 5.43 -12.84
N GLY A 107 -3.91 4.59 -13.75
CA GLY A 107 -2.95 4.99 -14.78
C GLY A 107 -1.60 5.49 -14.24
N ALA A 108 -0.81 6.14 -15.11
CA ALA A 108 0.63 6.46 -14.94
C ALA A 108 1.05 7.24 -13.68
N ALA A 109 0.14 7.67 -12.80
CA ALA A 109 0.47 8.15 -11.46
C ALA A 109 1.24 7.10 -10.62
N VAL A 110 1.08 5.81 -10.94
CA VAL A 110 1.80 4.68 -10.32
C VAL A 110 3.19 4.46 -10.95
N ALA A 111 3.43 4.96 -12.16
CA ALA A 111 4.65 4.68 -12.94
C ALA A 111 5.87 5.51 -12.51
N ASP A 112 5.67 6.68 -11.88
CA ASP A 112 6.74 7.66 -11.61
C ASP A 112 7.38 7.55 -10.20
N THR A 113 6.90 6.66 -9.32
CA THR A 113 7.39 6.57 -7.92
C THR A 113 8.15 5.29 -7.55
N GLN A 114 8.82 4.66 -8.53
CA GLN A 114 9.53 3.37 -8.42
C GLN A 114 8.55 2.19 -8.37
N ALA A 115 8.00 1.89 -9.55
CA ALA A 115 7.12 0.76 -9.82
C ALA A 115 7.60 -0.52 -9.11
N TYR A 116 6.68 -1.13 -8.36
CA TYR A 116 6.85 -2.48 -7.83
C TYR A 116 7.13 -3.43 -9.00
N THR A 117 8.28 -4.09 -8.96
CA THR A 117 8.57 -5.23 -9.84
C THR A 117 8.12 -6.49 -9.13
N PRO A 118 6.99 -7.11 -9.51
CA PRO A 118 6.60 -8.38 -8.92
C PRO A 118 7.73 -9.38 -9.10
N VAL A 119 8.12 -10.04 -8.01
CA VAL A 119 9.01 -11.21 -8.09
C VAL A 119 8.18 -12.30 -8.74
N VAL A 120 8.36 -12.48 -10.04
CA VAL A 120 7.79 -13.60 -10.78
C VAL A 120 8.45 -14.86 -10.25
N THR A 121 7.81 -15.47 -9.25
CA THR A 121 8.15 -16.83 -8.85
C THR A 121 7.46 -17.72 -9.87
N THR A 122 8.10 -17.93 -11.03
CA THR A 122 7.64 -18.98 -11.94
C THR A 122 7.64 -20.29 -11.15
N PRO A 123 6.51 -21.01 -11.03
CA PRO A 123 6.58 -22.39 -10.60
C PRO A 123 7.44 -23.11 -11.63
N SER A 124 8.69 -23.42 -11.23
CA SER A 124 9.58 -24.23 -12.04
C SER A 124 9.00 -25.65 -12.06
N PHE A 125 8.14 -25.92 -13.04
CA PHE A 125 7.85 -27.27 -13.48
C PHE A 125 9.07 -27.75 -14.28
N ALA A 126 10.22 -27.85 -13.61
CA ALA A 126 11.32 -28.66 -14.09
C ALA A 126 10.87 -30.11 -13.92
N SER A 127 10.13 -30.60 -14.91
CA SER A 127 9.89 -32.03 -15.11
C SER A 127 11.26 -32.70 -15.23
N GLN A 128 11.67 -33.30 -14.12
CA GLN A 128 12.69 -34.32 -14.09
C GLN A 128 12.06 -35.58 -14.71
N ASP A 129 12.17 -35.75 -16.03
CA ASP A 129 12.21 -37.09 -16.64
C ASP A 129 12.86 -37.08 -18.04
N SER A 130 14.10 -37.53 -18.07
CA SER A 130 14.65 -38.57 -18.96
C SER A 130 14.09 -38.72 -20.40
N GLY A 131 14.99 -38.60 -21.39
CA GLY A 131 14.89 -39.36 -22.64
C GLY A 131 14.58 -38.54 -23.89
N GLY A 132 15.57 -38.44 -24.78
CA GLY A 132 15.42 -37.73 -26.06
C GLY A 132 14.43 -38.38 -27.01
N VAL A 133 13.69 -37.55 -27.72
CA VAL A 133 13.11 -37.90 -29.03
C VAL A 133 13.09 -36.64 -29.91
N VAL A 134 13.89 -36.69 -30.96
CA VAL A 134 13.89 -35.74 -32.07
C VAL A 134 12.59 -35.94 -32.85
N PHE A 135 11.71 -34.95 -32.92
CA PHE A 135 10.58 -34.94 -33.84
C PHE A 135 10.87 -34.00 -35.01
N SER A 136 11.20 -34.60 -36.15
CA SER A 136 11.23 -33.99 -37.47
C SER A 136 9.79 -33.93 -38.03
N PRO A 137 9.30 -32.83 -38.62
CA PRO A 137 7.97 -32.80 -39.20
C PRO A 137 7.99 -33.35 -40.63
N ALA A 138 7.33 -34.49 -40.84
CA ALA A 138 6.93 -34.97 -42.16
C ALA A 138 5.48 -34.55 -42.45
N SER A 139 5.29 -33.79 -43.51
CA SER A 139 3.99 -33.34 -44.03
C SER A 139 3.27 -34.51 -44.73
N PHE A 140 1.99 -34.68 -44.41
CA PHE A 140 0.99 -35.33 -45.26
C PHE A 140 -0.12 -34.33 -45.56
#